data_AF-A0A485MN80-F1
#
_entry.id   AF-A0A485MN80-F1
#
_cell.length_a   1.000
_cell.length_b   1.000
_cell.length_c   1.000
_cell.angle_alpha   90.00
_cell.angle_beta   90.00
_cell.angle_gamma   90.00
#
_symmetry.space_group_name_H-M   'P 1'
#
loop_
_entity.id
_entity.type
_entity.pdbx_description
1 polymer ?
#
loop_
_entity_poly.entity_id
_entity_poly.type
_entity_poly.pdbx_seq_one_letter_code
_entity_poly.pdbx_strand_id
1 'polypeptide(L)' 'MFETKKALKSQCGKSVPAYDQDQSIPVEILQLLHLGSASKWEFLANLYITALLNASRWTLESCMTHLQYKWIP' A
#
# COMPACT_ATOMS: atom_id res chain seq x y z
N MET A 1 31.20 24.49 -2.81
CA MET A 1 31.33 23.20 -2.11
C MET A 1 29.98 22.50 -2.20
N PHE A 2 29.76 21.69 -3.24
CA PHE A 2 28.54 20.91 -3.42
C PHE A 2 28.90 19.44 -3.15
N GLU A 3 28.47 18.91 -2.00
CA GLU A 3 28.58 17.48 -1.74
C GLU A 3 27.30 16.77 -2.20
N THR A 4 27.34 16.27 -3.43
CA THR A 4 26.38 15.31 -3.95
C THR A 4 26.66 13.96 -3.31
N LYS A 5 26.02 13.66 -2.17
CA LYS A 5 26.03 12.29 -1.61
C LYS A 5 25.13 11.40 -2.46
N LYS A 6 25.76 10.70 -3.42
CA LYS A 6 25.21 9.51 -4.08
C LYS A 6 24.73 8.54 -3.00
N ALA A 7 23.41 8.34 -2.90
CA ALA A 7 22.85 7.23 -2.15
C ALA A 7 23.35 5.92 -2.78
N LEU A 8 24.20 5.22 -2.03
CA LEU A 8 24.72 3.91 -2.36
C LEU A 8 23.52 2.97 -2.48
N LYS A 9 23.20 2.56 -3.72
CA LYS A 9 22.24 1.49 -3.97
C LYS A 9 22.79 0.23 -3.33
N SER A 10 22.33 -0.07 -2.11
CA SER A 10 22.50 -1.37 -1.49
C SER A 10 21.67 -2.36 -2.30
N GLN A 11 22.31 -2.96 -3.31
CA GLN A 11 21.78 -4.10 -4.03
C GLN A 11 21.90 -5.30 -3.09
N CYS A 12 21.03 -5.37 -2.10
CA CYS A 12 20.82 -6.58 -1.32
C CYS A 12 20.15 -7.57 -2.28
N GLY A 13 20.88 -8.59 -2.72
CA GLY A 13 20.35 -9.74 -3.42
C GLY A 13 19.36 -10.48 -2.51
N LYS A 14 18.14 -9.95 -2.42
CA LYS A 14 16.99 -10.67 -1.92
C LYS A 14 16.30 -11.18 -3.17
N SER A 15 16.32 -12.49 -3.35
CA SER A 15 15.27 -13.15 -4.10
C SER A 15 13.95 -12.55 -3.61
N VAL A 16 13.32 -11.71 -4.43
CA VAL A 16 11.99 -11.17 -4.13
C VAL A 16 11.14 -12.41 -3.93
N PRO A 17 10.64 -12.65 -2.72
CA PRO A 17 9.83 -13.82 -2.51
C PRO A 17 8.66 -13.77 -3.50
N ALA A 18 8.37 -14.87 -4.19
CA ALA A 18 7.19 -14.96 -5.07
C ALA A 18 5.87 -14.61 -4.35
N TYR A 19 5.89 -14.54 -3.01
CA TYR A 19 4.81 -14.10 -2.13
C TYR A 19 4.53 -12.58 -2.19
N ASP A 20 5.33 -11.76 -2.86
CA ASP A 20 5.07 -10.32 -3.05
C ASP A 20 4.02 -10.05 -4.15
N GLN A 21 3.80 -11.00 -5.07
CA GLN A 21 2.81 -10.84 -6.14
C GLN A 21 1.37 -11.05 -5.64
N ASP A 22 1.15 -11.98 -4.70
CA ASP A 22 -0.17 -12.28 -4.12
C ASP A 22 -0.60 -11.31 -3.02
N GLN A 23 0.33 -10.58 -2.38
CA GLN A 23 -0.01 -9.52 -1.41
C GLN A 23 -0.65 -8.27 -2.04
N SER A 24 -0.86 -8.30 -3.36
CA SER A 24 -1.45 -7.19 -4.09
C SER A 24 -2.98 -7.12 -3.96
N ILE A 25 -3.63 -8.23 -3.61
CA ILE A 25 -5.09 -8.30 -3.48
C ILE A 25 -5.46 -8.33 -1.99
N PRO A 26 -6.21 -7.33 -1.49
CA PRO A 26 -6.76 -7.36 -0.14
C PRO A 26 -7.59 -8.62 0.09
N VAL A 27 -7.35 -9.32 1.20
CA VAL A 27 -8.05 -10.56 1.57
C VAL A 27 -9.37 -10.21 2.24
N GLU A 28 -10.47 -10.84 1.80
CA GLU A 28 -11.77 -10.72 2.45
C GLU A 28 -11.75 -11.43 3.81
N ILE A 29 -11.95 -10.67 4.90
CA ILE A 29 -12.13 -11.22 6.26
C ILE A 29 -13.62 -11.36 6.56
N LEU A 30 -14.42 -10.42 6.07
CA LEU A 30 -15.88 -10.41 6.12
C LEU A 30 -16.40 -9.85 4.80
N GLN A 31 -17.68 -10.07 4.53
CA GLN A 31 -18.38 -9.56 3.34
C GLN A 31 -18.16 -8.08 3.03
N LEU A 32 -17.85 -7.25 4.04
CA LEU A 32 -17.61 -5.81 3.91
C LEU A 32 -16.21 -5.38 4.37
N LEU A 33 -15.32 -6.32 4.72
CA LEU A 33 -14.01 -6.02 5.28
C LEU A 33 -12.91 -6.78 4.53
N HIS A 34 -12.02 -6.02 3.91
CA HIS A 34 -10.81 -6.54 3.29
C HIS A 34 -9.57 -6.04 4.01
N LEU A 35 -8.57 -6.92 4.20
CA LEU A 35 -7.28 -6.59 4.80
C LEU A 35 -6.17 -6.77 3.78
N GLY A 36 -5.34 -5.73 3.59
CA GLY A 36 -4.20 -5.81 2.69
C GLY A 36 -3.45 -4.50 2.56
N SER A 37 -2.49 -4.47 1.64
CA SER A 37 -1.78 -3.23 1.30
C SER A 37 -2.63 -2.38 0.35
N ALA A 38 -2.87 -1.12 0.70
CA ALA A 38 -3.59 -0.16 -0.16
C ALA A 38 -2.69 0.45 -1.26
N SER A 39 -1.63 -0.26 -1.67
CA SER A 39 -0.60 0.24 -2.58
C SER A 39 -1.01 0.25 -4.05
N LYS A 40 -2.03 -0.53 -4.42
CA LYS A 40 -2.53 -0.66 -5.79
C LYS A 40 -4.02 -0.30 -5.86
N TRP A 41 -4.30 0.88 -6.39
CA TRP A 41 -5.65 1.43 -6.50
C TRP A 41 -6.60 0.59 -7.36
N GLU A 42 -6.08 -0.03 -8.41
CA GLU A 42 -6.88 -0.83 -9.36
C GLU A 42 -7.65 -1.96 -8.65
N PHE A 43 -7.09 -2.54 -7.58
CA PHE A 43 -7.78 -3.56 -6.79
C PHE A 43 -8.85 -2.98 -5.87
N LEU A 44 -8.64 -1.78 -5.33
CA LEU A 44 -9.63 -1.13 -4.47
C LEU A 44 -10.89 -0.76 -5.25
N ALA A 45 -10.72 -0.29 -6.50
CA ALA A 45 -11.84 -0.01 -7.39
C ALA A 45 -12.61 -1.30 -7.78
N ASN A 46 -11.90 -2.38 -8.10
CA ASN A 46 -12.51 -3.66 -8.50
C ASN A 46 -13.23 -4.37 -7.34
N LEU A 47 -12.76 -4.18 -6.11
CA LEU A 47 -13.41 -4.70 -4.89
C LEU A 47 -14.55 -3.79 -4.39
N TYR A 48 -14.86 -2.71 -5.11
CA TYR A 48 -15.87 -1.72 -4.71
C TYR A 48 -15.64 -1.18 -3.29
N ILE A 49 -14.37 -0.98 -2.91
CA ILE A 49 -14.03 -0.40 -1.62
C ILE A 49 -14.59 1.02 -1.56
N THR A 50 -15.30 1.36 -0.48
CA THR A 50 -15.91 2.68 -0.26
C THR A 50 -15.25 3.46 0.87
N ALA A 51 -14.48 2.77 1.72
CA ALA A 51 -13.77 3.34 2.85
C ALA A 51 -12.39 2.68 3.04
N LEU A 52 -11.42 3.46 3.49
CA LEU A 52 -10.06 3.00 3.80
C LEU A 52 -9.70 3.37 5.24
N LEU A 53 -9.28 2.37 6.01
CA LEU A 53 -8.71 2.55 7.34
C LEU A 53 -7.21 2.22 7.27
N ASN A 54 -6.38 3.26 7.37
CA ASN A 54 -4.93 3.07 7.43
C ASN A 54 -4.49 3.05 8.88
N ALA A 55 -3.85 1.94 9.28
CA ALA A 55 -3.28 1.74 10.61
C ALA A 55 -1.73 1.78 10.62
N SER A 56 -1.13 2.38 9.58
CA SER A 56 0.32 2.50 9.45
C SER A 56 0.83 3.86 9.91
N ARG A 57 2.14 4.03 10.01
CA ARG A 57 2.78 5.31 10.38
C ARG A 57 2.85 6.31 9.23
N TRP A 58 2.46 5.92 8.01
CA TRP A 58 2.60 6.74 6.80
C TRP A 58 1.24 6.95 6.15
N THR A 59 0.98 8.16 5.67
CA THR A 59 -0.21 8.47 4.88
C THR A 59 0.09 8.32 3.39
N LEU A 60 -0.95 8.02 2.61
CA LEU A 60 -0.87 7.97 1.15
C LEU A 60 -1.82 9.03 0.59
N GLU A 61 -1.33 10.14 0.04
CA GLU A 61 -2.21 11.22 -0.45
C GLU A 61 -2.96 10.88 -1.75
N SER A 62 -2.45 9.93 -2.54
CA SER A 62 -2.79 9.79 -3.96
C SER A 62 -4.12 9.09 -4.27
N CYS A 63 -4.92 8.70 -3.27
CA CYS A 63 -6.04 7.76 -3.47
C CYS A 63 -7.29 8.04 -2.64
N MET A 64 -7.52 9.29 -2.22
CA MET A 64 -8.61 9.60 -1.26
C MET A 64 -9.77 10.37 -1.82
N THR A 65 -9.72 10.77 -3.10
CA THR A 65 -10.68 11.73 -3.66
C THR A 65 -12.13 11.23 -3.66
N HIS A 66 -12.37 9.91 -3.62
CA HIS A 66 -13.71 9.31 -3.62
C HIS A 66 -13.96 8.33 -2.47
N LEU A 67 -13.02 8.17 -1.53
CA LEU A 67 -13.15 7.20 -0.43
C LEU A 67 -13.23 7.90 0.92
N GLN A 68 -14.06 7.34 1.79
CA GLN A 68 -14.07 7.71 3.21
C GLN A 68 -12.76 7.21 3.85
N TYR A 69 -11.80 8.11 4.05
CA TYR A 69 -10.51 7.76 4.62
C TYR A 69 -10.40 8.13 6.10
N LYS A 70 -9.94 7.17 6.90
CA LYS A 70 -9.53 7.41 8.28
C LYS A 70 -8.12 6.86 8.51
N TRP A 71 -7.28 7.69 9.12
CA TRP A 71 -5.94 7.29 9.55
C TRP A 71 -5.89 7.16 11.07
N ILE A 72 -5.36 6.04 11.55
CA ILE A 72 -5.09 5.79 12.98
C ILE A 72 -3.63 5.33 13.07
N PRO A 73 -2.67 6.23 13.39
CA PRO A 73 -1.26 5.87 13.45
C PRO A 73 -0.93 4.87 14.57
#